data_AF-A0A1I6K6W9-F1
#
_entry.id   AF-A0A1I6K6W9-F1
#
_cell.length_a   1.000
_cell.length_b   1.000
_cell.length_c   1.000
_cell.angle_alpha   90.00
_cell.angle_beta   90.00
_cell.angle_gamma   90.00
#
_symmetry.space_group_name_H-M   'P 1'
#
loop_
_entity.id
_entity.type
_entity.pdbx_description
1 polymer ?
#
loop_
_entity_poly.entity_id
_entity_poly.type
_entity_poly.pdbx_seq_one_letter_code
_entity_poly.pdbx_strand_id
1 'polypeptide(L)' 'MSAPWSGRELAVLRRHYPAGASGACLRFLPRRSKRAIIVQATRLQIRTTRKERP' A
#
# COMPACT_ATOMS: atom_id res chain seq x y z
N MET A 1 -10.04 -16.10 -2.87
CA MET A 1 -9.85 -15.11 -3.96
C MET A 1 -9.59 -13.74 -3.35
N SER A 2 -8.48 -13.07 -3.71
CA SER A 2 -8.24 -11.68 -3.26
C SER A 2 -9.25 -10.76 -3.94
N ALA A 3 -10.01 -9.97 -3.18
CA ALA A 3 -10.88 -8.96 -3.75
C ALA A 3 -10.09 -8.03 -4.70
N PRO A 4 -10.64 -7.70 -5.89
CA PRO A 4 -9.97 -6.79 -6.82
C PRO A 4 -9.69 -5.45 -6.15
N TRP A 5 -8.55 -4.85 -6.47
CA TRP A 5 -8.20 -3.52 -5.96
C TRP A 5 -8.99 -2.47 -6.71
N SER A 6 -9.76 -1.67 -5.98
CA SER A 6 -10.54 -0.59 -6.58
C SER A 6 -9.64 0.59 -6.94
N GLY A 7 -10.02 1.39 -7.95
CA GLY A 7 -9.26 2.58 -8.35
C GLY A 7 -8.97 3.54 -7.20
N ARG A 8 -9.91 3.68 -6.25
CA ARG A 8 -9.72 4.45 -5.01
C ARG A 8 -8.60 3.87 -4.13
N GLU A 9 -8.56 2.55 -3.95
CA GLU A 9 -7.52 1.89 -3.14
C GLU A 9 -6.13 2.02 -3.79
N LEU A 10 -6.06 1.91 -5.12
CA LEU A 10 -4.83 2.12 -5.89
C LEU A 10 -4.33 3.56 -5.79
N ALA A 11 -5.23 4.54 -5.85
CA ALA A 11 -4.90 5.95 -5.67
C ALA A 11 -4.36 6.23 -4.25
N VAL A 12 -4.98 5.63 -3.23
CA VAL A 12 -4.49 5.69 -1.85
C VAL A 12 -3.09 5.09 -1.74
N LEU A 13 -2.83 3.94 -2.36
CA LEU A 13 -1.51 3.33 -2.38
C LEU A 13 -0.48 4.26 -3.02
N ARG A 14 -0.76 4.82 -4.19
CA ARG A 14 0.17 5.73 -4.88
C ARG A 14 0.46 6.99 -4.07
N ARG A 15 -0.53 7.52 -3.35
CA ARG A 15 -0.41 8.77 -2.61
C ARG A 15 0.19 8.61 -1.22
N HIS A 16 -0.14 7.53 -0.51
CA HIS A 16 0.22 7.35 0.91
C HIS A 16 1.34 6.33 1.14
N TYR A 17 1.54 5.36 0.24
CA TYR A 17 2.60 4.36 0.39
C TYR A 17 4.01 4.96 0.33
N PRO A 18 4.32 5.96 -0.53
CA PRO A 18 5.62 6.61 -0.52
C PRO A 18 5.94 7.30 0.81
N ALA A 19 4.92 7.87 1.48
CA ALA A 19 5.08 8.69 2.68
C ALA A 19 5.25 7.88 3.98
N GLY A 20 4.68 6.68 4.07
CA GLY A 20 4.74 5.87 5.30
C GLY A 20 4.51 4.38 5.11
N ALA A 21 4.83 3.86 3.92
CA ALA A 21 4.73 2.46 3.54
C ALA A 21 3.35 1.86 3.87
N SER A 22 3.32 0.58 4.29
CA SER A 22 2.07 -0.12 4.58
C SER A 22 1.31 0.43 5.80
N GLY A 23 2.02 1.07 6.74
CA GLY A 23 1.42 1.65 7.96
C GLY A 23 0.53 2.87 7.66
N ALA A 24 0.99 3.76 6.77
CA ALA A 24 0.18 4.90 6.34
C ALA A 24 -1.06 4.45 5.56
N CYS A 25 -0.90 3.46 4.66
CA CYS A 25 -2.01 2.93 3.87
C CYS A 25 -3.05 2.16 4.70
N LEU A 26 -2.66 1.52 5.80
CA LEU A 26 -3.57 0.79 6.70
C LEU A 26 -4.70 1.66 7.26
N ARG A 27 -4.43 2.94 7.56
CA ARG A 27 -5.46 3.89 8.02
C ARG A 27 -6.53 4.13 6.96
N PHE A 28 -6.17 4.09 5.69
CA PHE A 28 -7.08 4.32 4.56
C PHE A 28 -7.64 3.03 3.98
N LEU A 29 -7.03 1.88 4.28
CA LEU A 29 -7.38 0.56 3.78
C LEU A 29 -7.57 -0.43 4.95
N PRO A 30 -8.56 -0.20 5.84
CA PRO A 30 -8.78 -1.09 6.99
C PRO A 30 -9.18 -2.52 6.58
N ARG A 31 -9.70 -2.68 5.35
CA ARG A 31 -10.05 -3.99 4.77
C ARG A 31 -8.86 -4.72 4.13
N ARG A 32 -7.68 -4.12 4.07
CA ARG A 32 -6.47 -4.71 3.49
C ARG A 32 -5.42 -4.92 4.57
N SER A 33 -4.83 -6.10 4.60
CA SER A 33 -3.72 -6.40 5.49
C SER A 33 -2.42 -5.72 5.02
N LYS A 34 -1.47 -5.48 5.94
CA LYS A 34 -0.13 -4.96 5.60
C LYS A 34 0.50 -5.73 4.45
N ARG A 35 0.42 -7.06 4.50
CA ARG A 35 0.99 -7.95 3.49
C ARG A 35 0.32 -7.77 2.12
N ALA A 36 -1.00 -7.61 2.07
CA ALA A 36 -1.70 -7.32 0.83
C ALA A 36 -1.28 -5.96 0.23
N ILE A 37 -1.11 -4.95 1.08
CA ILE A 37 -0.65 -3.61 0.67
C ILE A 37 0.78 -3.69 0.12
N ILE A 38 1.69 -4.39 0.79
CA ILE A 38 3.09 -4.56 0.33
C ILE A 38 3.11 -5.28 -1.02
N VAL A 39 2.45 -6.43 -1.13
CA VAL A 39 2.38 -7.21 -2.39
C VAL A 39 1.84 -6.34 -3.51
N GLN A 40 0.80 -5.54 -3.26
CA GLN A 40 0.23 -4.71 -4.29
C GLN A 40 1.08 -3.48 -4.62
N ALA A 41 1.75 -2.87 -3.63
CA ALA A 41 2.73 -1.82 -3.88
C ALA A 41 3.88 -2.33 -4.75
N THR A 42 4.40 -3.52 -4.46
CA THR A 42 5.44 -4.17 -5.25
C THR A 42 4.98 -4.43 -6.69
N ARG A 43 3.76 -4.95 -6.87
CA ARG A 43 3.15 -5.14 -8.21
C ARG A 43 2.96 -3.84 -8.98
N LEU A 44 2.60 -2.76 -8.29
CA LEU A 44 2.46 -1.42 -8.88
C LEU A 44 3.80 -0.66 -8.97
N GLN A 45 4.90 -1.29 -8.55
CA GLN A 45 6.24 -0.70 -8.46
C GLN A 45 6.29 0.61 -7.64
N ILE A 46 5.39 0.77 -6.67
CA ILE A 46 5.36 1.91 -5.77
C ILE A 46 6.41 1.70 -4.69
N ARG A 47 7.48 2.49 -4.74
CA ARG A 47 8.56 2.44 -3.76
C ARG A 47 8.26 3.40 -2.61
N THR A 48 8.48 2.93 -1.38
CA THR A 48 8.51 3.80 -0.20
C THR A 48 9.79 4.63 -0.24
N THR A 49 9.69 5.95 -0.01
CA THR A 49 10.88 6.82 0.07
C THR A 49 11.57 6.67 1.43
N ARG A 50 10.82 6.23 2.45
CA ARG A 50 11.36 5.84 3.74
C ARG A 50 11.97 4.45 3.59
N LYS A 51 13.31 4.38 3.56
CA LYS A 51 14.03 3.12 3.81
C LYS A 51 13.58 2.63 5.19
N GLU A 52 12.80 1.56 5.25
CA GLU A 52 12.74 0.74 6.46
C GLU A 52 14.16 0.20 6.65
N ARG A 53 14.88 0.84 7.56
CA ARG A 53 16.16 0.33 8.06
C ARG A 53 15.81 -0.93 8.87
N PRO A 54 16.44 -2.07 8.58
CA PRO A 54 16.16 -3.33 9.27
C PRO A 54 16.44 -3.25 10.76
#